data_AF-A0A3S1CVP5-F1
#
_entry.id   AF-A0A3S1CVP5-F1
#
_cell.length_a   1.000
_cell.length_b   1.000
_cell.length_c   1.000
_cell.angle_alpha   90.00
_cell.angle_beta   90.00
_cell.angle_gamma   90.00
#
_symmetry.space_group_name_H-M   'P 1'
#
loop_
_entity.id
_entity.type
_entity.pdbx_description
1 polymer ?
#
loop_
_entity_poly.entity_id
_entity_poly.type
_entity_poly.pdbx_seq_one_letter_code
_entity_poly.pdbx_strand_id
1 'polypeptide(L)'
;MPGERPAAGPIAKPARRRRSSGIGVPIARSRFLIIAVAVFVGLGLAWWAATGLGLVKPIFLPSPGSVAMQIAKLAADGTLWLDLKASMYRISIGFLIASALSIPIGVLIGSFRSWEAAIEPLVDFIRYMPVVAFVPLSIL
;
A
#
# COMPACT_ATOMS: atom_id res chain seq x y z
N MET A 1 80.46 -15.61 23.80
CA MET A 1 79.21 -15.22 24.49
C MET A 1 78.09 -15.18 23.46
N PRO A 2 77.27 -16.25 23.34
CA PRO A 2 76.15 -16.30 22.40
C PRO A 2 74.97 -15.51 22.96
N GLY A 3 74.55 -14.47 22.25
CA GLY A 3 73.32 -13.73 22.53
C GLY A 3 72.14 -14.45 21.87
N GLU A 4 71.39 -15.19 22.67
CA GLU A 4 70.13 -15.80 22.27
C GLU A 4 69.00 -14.76 22.12
N ARG A 5 68.05 -15.11 21.24
CA ARG A 5 66.60 -14.79 21.19
C ARG A 5 66.16 -13.78 20.11
N PRO A 6 64.91 -13.87 19.59
CA PRO A 6 63.92 -14.95 19.73
C PRO A 6 63.39 -15.48 18.39
N ALA A 7 62.94 -16.75 18.41
CA ALA A 7 62.22 -17.42 17.35
C ALA A 7 60.97 -16.63 16.93
N ALA A 8 60.80 -16.46 15.61
CA ALA A 8 59.60 -15.92 15.00
C ALA A 8 58.38 -16.76 15.44
N GLY A 9 57.50 -16.14 16.22
CA GLY A 9 56.25 -16.77 16.67
C GLY A 9 55.36 -17.16 15.49
N PRO A 10 54.53 -18.20 15.66
CA PRO A 10 53.75 -18.78 14.57
C PRO A 10 52.77 -17.76 13.99
N ILE A 11 52.82 -17.61 12.67
CA ILE A 11 51.92 -16.76 11.87
C ILE A 11 50.47 -17.14 12.20
N ALA A 12 49.76 -16.24 12.87
CA ALA A 12 48.36 -16.45 13.22
C ALA A 12 47.53 -16.66 11.94
N LYS A 13 46.84 -17.79 11.86
CA LYS A 13 45.92 -18.11 10.75
C LYS A 13 44.83 -17.05 10.67
N PRO A 14 44.44 -16.60 9.46
CA PRO A 14 43.39 -15.60 9.32
C PRO A 14 42.09 -16.14 9.92
N ALA A 15 41.55 -15.38 10.87
CA ALA A 15 40.30 -15.69 11.54
C ALA A 15 39.19 -15.88 10.50
N ARG A 16 38.63 -17.09 10.48
CA ARG A 16 37.56 -17.53 9.59
C ARG A 16 36.39 -16.56 9.70
N ARG A 17 36.22 -15.68 8.70
CA ARG A 17 35.17 -14.65 8.63
C ARG A 17 33.82 -15.37 8.74
N ARG A 18 33.20 -15.23 9.91
CA ARG A 18 31.94 -15.87 10.30
C ARG A 18 30.89 -15.43 9.30
N ARG A 19 30.28 -16.42 8.63
CA ARG A 19 29.14 -16.31 7.70
C ARG A 19 28.14 -15.28 8.23
N SER A 20 28.16 -14.06 7.69
CA SER A 20 27.05 -13.13 7.88
C SER A 20 25.95 -13.61 6.95
N SER A 21 24.90 -14.18 7.54
CA SER A 21 23.59 -14.27 6.89
C SER A 21 23.29 -12.92 6.26
N GLY A 22 23.25 -12.91 4.93
CA GLY A 22 23.39 -11.68 4.15
C GLY A 22 22.16 -10.79 4.26
N ILE A 23 22.36 -9.63 4.83
CA ILE A 23 21.49 -8.47 4.62
C ILE A 23 21.81 -7.99 3.20
N GLY A 24 20.88 -8.18 2.26
CA GLY A 24 21.01 -7.73 0.86
C GLY A 24 21.27 -8.78 -0.21
N VAL A 25 21.23 -10.09 0.10
CA VAL A 25 21.35 -11.13 -0.97
C VAL A 25 20.03 -11.21 -1.74
N PRO A 26 20.03 -11.08 -3.08
CA PRO A 26 18.81 -11.21 -3.87
C PRO A 26 18.21 -12.61 -3.67
N ILE A 27 16.97 -12.63 -3.18
CA ILE A 27 16.22 -13.87 -2.99
C ILE A 27 15.84 -14.39 -4.38
N ALA A 28 16.15 -15.66 -4.68
CA ALA A 28 15.73 -16.28 -5.92
C ALA A 28 14.20 -16.15 -6.08
N ARG A 29 13.74 -15.79 -7.28
CA ARG A 29 12.32 -15.52 -7.58
C ARG A 29 11.38 -16.61 -7.06
N SER A 30 11.76 -17.88 -7.19
CA SER A 30 10.99 -19.02 -6.69
C SER A 30 10.84 -19.01 -5.18
N ARG A 31 11.89 -18.67 -4.43
CA ARG A 31 11.85 -18.59 -2.96
C ARG A 31 11.04 -17.39 -2.49
N PHE A 32 11.11 -16.26 -3.19
CA PHE A 32 10.25 -15.11 -2.94
C PHE A 32 8.77 -15.47 -3.15
N LEU A 33 8.43 -16.12 -4.27
CA LEU A 33 7.05 -16.56 -4.56
C LEU A 33 6.54 -17.57 -3.54
N ILE A 34 7.35 -18.54 -3.13
CA ILE A 34 6.97 -19.52 -2.10
C ILE A 34 6.67 -18.81 -0.77
N ILE A 35 7.52 -17.89 -0.35
CA ILE A 35 7.30 -17.12 0.90
C ILE A 35 6.03 -16.27 0.78
N ALA A 36 5.85 -15.56 -0.34
CA ALA A 36 4.67 -14.73 -0.57
C ALA A 36 3.37 -15.56 -0.53
N VAL A 37 3.33 -16.68 -1.26
CA VAL A 37 2.18 -17.59 -1.27
C VAL A 37 1.95 -18.18 0.12
N ALA A 38 2.99 -18.64 0.80
CA ALA A 38 2.87 -19.22 2.14
C ALA A 38 2.31 -18.20 3.16
N VAL A 39 2.72 -16.93 3.07
CA VAL A 39 2.19 -15.86 3.92
C VAL A 39 0.72 -15.60 3.62
N PHE A 40 0.34 -15.46 2.35
CA PHE A 40 -1.06 -15.22 1.98
C PHE A 40 -1.97 -16.40 2.35
N VAL A 41 -1.54 -17.62 2.09
CA VAL A 41 -2.27 -18.83 2.48
C VAL A 41 -2.35 -18.94 4.00
N GLY A 42 -1.25 -18.70 4.72
CA GLY A 42 -1.23 -18.70 6.18
C GLY A 42 -2.20 -17.68 6.78
N LEU A 43 -2.25 -16.47 6.20
CA LEU A 43 -3.19 -15.43 6.62
C LEU A 43 -4.65 -15.81 6.33
N GLY A 44 -4.91 -16.41 5.15
CA GLY A 44 -6.24 -16.90 4.79
C GLY A 44 -6.72 -18.03 5.69
N LEU A 45 -5.83 -18.97 6.04
CA LEU A 45 -6.12 -20.04 7.00
C LEU A 45 -6.33 -19.51 8.41
N ALA A 46 -5.54 -18.51 8.84
CA ALA A 46 -5.73 -17.85 10.12
C ALA A 46 -7.09 -17.13 10.18
N TRP A 47 -7.50 -16.47 9.11
CA TRP A 47 -8.83 -15.84 9.01
C TRP A 47 -9.95 -16.89 9.06
N TRP A 48 -9.82 -17.98 8.31
CA TRP A 48 -10.80 -19.06 8.32
C TRP A 48 -10.91 -19.74 9.69
N ALA A 49 -9.78 -20.00 10.35
CA ALA A 49 -9.75 -20.55 11.70
C ALA A 49 -10.33 -19.58 12.73
N ALA A 50 -9.95 -18.29 12.69
CA ALA A 50 -10.46 -17.28 13.62
C ALA A 50 -11.98 -17.09 13.53
N THR A 51 -12.54 -17.21 12.32
CA THR A 51 -13.98 -17.10 12.08
C THR A 51 -14.72 -18.40 12.37
N GLY A 52 -14.14 -19.57 12.04
CA GLY A 52 -14.73 -20.88 12.30
C GLY A 52 -14.75 -21.27 13.78
N LEU A 53 -13.74 -20.87 14.55
CA LEU A 53 -13.64 -21.12 16.00
C LEU A 53 -14.43 -20.10 16.84
N GLY A 54 -15.07 -19.10 16.22
CA GLY A 54 -15.89 -18.11 16.93
C GLY A 54 -15.10 -17.14 17.81
N LEU A 55 -13.78 -16.98 17.59
CA LEU A 55 -12.96 -16.04 18.38
C LEU A 55 -13.35 -14.57 18.16
N VAL A 56 -14.06 -14.27 17.06
CA VAL A 56 -14.48 -12.92 16.69
C VAL A 56 -15.98 -12.93 16.36
N LYS A 57 -16.73 -11.93 16.83
CA LYS A 57 -18.15 -11.81 16.50
C LYS A 57 -18.31 -11.68 14.97
N PRO A 58 -19.24 -12.41 14.33
CA PRO A 58 -19.44 -12.39 12.88
C PRO A 58 -19.71 -11.00 12.28
N ILE A 59 -20.14 -10.04 13.11
CA ILE A 59 -20.36 -8.64 12.71
C ILE A 59 -19.05 -7.89 12.43
N PHE A 60 -17.94 -8.28 13.07
CA PHE A 60 -16.63 -7.66 12.87
C PHE A 60 -15.78 -8.44 11.86
N LEU A 61 -15.95 -9.76 11.79
CA LEU A 61 -15.20 -10.62 10.90
C LEU A 61 -16.08 -11.76 10.37
N PRO A 62 -16.84 -11.53 9.29
CA PRO A 62 -17.60 -12.59 8.64
C PRO A 62 -16.65 -13.66 8.08
N SER A 63 -17.13 -14.91 8.05
CA SER A 63 -16.36 -16.01 7.45
C SER A 63 -16.15 -15.76 5.95
N PRO A 64 -15.02 -16.20 5.37
CA PRO A 64 -14.76 -16.02 3.95
C PRO A 64 -15.84 -16.64 3.06
N GLY A 65 -16.45 -17.76 3.48
CA GLY A 65 -17.60 -18.36 2.77
C GLY A 65 -18.85 -17.47 2.80
N SER A 66 -19.15 -16.85 3.93
CA SER A 66 -20.28 -15.90 4.03
C SER A 66 -20.07 -14.65 3.17
N VAL A 67 -18.83 -14.16 3.06
CA VAL A 67 -18.50 -13.04 2.17
C VAL A 67 -18.71 -13.44 0.72
N ALA A 68 -18.21 -14.61 0.30
CA ALA A 68 -18.38 -15.10 -1.07
C ALA A 68 -19.86 -15.28 -1.44
N MET A 69 -20.66 -15.87 -0.53
CA MET A 69 -22.09 -16.05 -0.74
C MET A 69 -22.83 -14.72 -0.81
N GLN A 70 -22.47 -13.76 0.04
CA GLN A 70 -23.07 -12.43 0.02
C GLN A 70 -22.75 -11.69 -1.29
N ILE A 71 -21.51 -11.78 -1.78
CA ILE A 71 -21.13 -11.22 -3.09
C ILE A 71 -21.96 -11.85 -4.20
N ALA A 72 -22.08 -13.20 -4.23
CA ALA A 72 -22.87 -13.89 -5.24
C ALA A 72 -24.35 -13.48 -5.19
N LYS A 73 -24.92 -13.35 -3.99
CA LYS A 73 -26.29 -12.88 -3.78
C LYS A 73 -26.50 -11.46 -4.31
N LEU A 74 -25.65 -10.51 -3.89
CA LEU A 74 -25.75 -9.11 -4.34
C LEU A 74 -25.50 -8.96 -5.86
N ALA A 75 -24.65 -9.82 -6.42
CA ALA A 75 -24.43 -9.87 -7.86
C ALA A 75 -25.66 -10.39 -8.62
N ALA A 76 -26.34 -11.42 -8.08
CA ALA A 76 -27.55 -11.99 -8.66
C ALA A 76 -28.77 -11.05 -8.54
N ASP A 77 -28.93 -10.39 -7.39
CA ASP A 77 -30.02 -9.44 -7.13
C ASP A 77 -29.82 -8.09 -7.86
N GLY A 78 -28.67 -7.90 -8.51
CA GLY A 78 -28.37 -6.70 -9.31
C GLY A 78 -27.90 -5.49 -8.50
N THR A 79 -28.04 -5.51 -7.17
CA THR A 79 -27.62 -4.42 -6.28
C THR A 79 -26.13 -4.12 -6.38
N LEU A 80 -25.27 -5.15 -6.47
CA LEU A 80 -23.83 -4.95 -6.61
C LEU A 80 -23.48 -4.10 -7.84
N TRP A 81 -24.17 -4.37 -8.96
CA TRP A 81 -23.93 -3.67 -10.21
C TRP A 81 -24.51 -2.25 -10.18
N LEU A 82 -25.64 -2.06 -9.51
CA LEU A 82 -26.25 -0.75 -9.31
C LEU A 82 -25.30 0.16 -8.50
N ASP A 83 -24.81 -0.34 -7.37
CA ASP A 83 -23.91 0.41 -6.49
C ASP A 83 -22.57 0.69 -7.16
N LEU A 84 -22.03 -0.30 -7.89
CA LEU A 84 -20.80 -0.13 -8.66
C LEU A 84 -20.97 0.93 -9.74
N LYS A 85 -22.07 0.90 -10.50
CA LYS A 85 -22.36 1.91 -11.52
C LYS A 85 -22.54 3.29 -10.89
N ALA A 86 -23.24 3.39 -9.77
CA ALA A 86 -23.44 4.66 -9.08
C ALA A 86 -22.10 5.26 -8.60
N SER A 87 -21.22 4.43 -8.04
CA SER A 87 -19.87 4.84 -7.64
C SER A 87 -19.02 5.28 -8.84
N MET A 88 -18.96 4.46 -9.88
CA MET A 88 -18.22 4.75 -11.11
C MET A 88 -18.72 6.02 -11.81
N TYR A 89 -20.03 6.22 -11.86
CA TYR A 89 -20.65 7.40 -12.45
C TYR A 89 -20.24 8.68 -11.71
N ARG A 90 -20.33 8.69 -10.37
CA ARG A 90 -19.94 9.84 -9.54
C ARG A 90 -18.46 10.19 -9.72
N ILE A 91 -17.58 9.19 -9.69
CA ILE A 91 -16.14 9.39 -9.87
C ILE A 91 -15.85 9.90 -11.29
N SER A 92 -16.50 9.33 -12.30
CA SER A 92 -16.28 9.72 -13.69
C SER A 92 -16.71 11.16 -13.95
N ILE A 93 -17.89 11.58 -13.47
CA ILE A 93 -18.35 12.96 -13.62
C ILE A 93 -17.45 13.93 -12.86
N GLY A 94 -17.13 13.61 -11.60
CA GLY A 94 -16.23 14.43 -10.79
C GLY A 94 -14.87 14.61 -11.48
N PHE A 95 -14.31 13.53 -12.01
CA PHE A 95 -13.06 13.55 -12.76
C PHE A 95 -13.16 14.37 -14.05
N LEU A 96 -14.23 14.25 -14.82
CA LEU A 96 -14.41 14.99 -16.08
C LEU A 96 -14.52 16.49 -15.83
N ILE A 97 -15.34 16.90 -14.85
CA ILE A 97 -15.49 18.31 -14.47
C ILE A 97 -14.15 18.86 -13.95
N ALA A 98 -13.50 18.13 -13.02
CA ALA A 98 -12.23 18.53 -12.46
C ALA A 98 -11.14 18.65 -13.53
N SER A 99 -11.05 17.69 -14.47
CA SER A 99 -10.07 17.71 -15.55
C SER A 99 -10.34 18.84 -16.54
N ALA A 100 -11.60 19.04 -16.92
CA ALA A 100 -11.99 20.10 -17.84
C ALA A 100 -11.65 21.50 -17.32
N LEU A 101 -11.68 21.71 -15.99
CA LEU A 101 -11.31 22.97 -15.36
C LEU A 101 -9.82 23.05 -15.03
N SER A 102 -9.26 21.99 -14.45
CA SER A 102 -7.88 21.99 -13.95
C SER A 102 -6.85 21.97 -15.08
N ILE A 103 -7.12 21.31 -16.21
CA ILE A 103 -6.18 21.29 -17.34
C ILE A 103 -5.98 22.70 -17.91
N PRO A 104 -7.02 23.47 -18.30
CA PRO A 104 -6.83 24.85 -18.74
C PRO A 104 -6.15 25.74 -17.70
N ILE A 105 -6.55 25.63 -16.43
CA ILE A 105 -5.95 26.42 -15.34
C ILE A 105 -4.46 26.08 -15.18
N GLY A 106 -4.11 24.80 -15.19
CA GLY A 106 -2.72 24.34 -15.10
C GLY A 106 -1.89 24.80 -16.30
N VAL A 107 -2.46 24.76 -17.51
CA VAL A 107 -1.79 25.27 -18.72
C VAL A 107 -1.59 26.78 -18.64
N LEU A 108 -2.57 27.54 -18.14
CA LEU A 108 -2.46 28.99 -17.96
C LEU A 108 -1.36 29.36 -16.95
N ILE A 109 -1.33 28.68 -15.80
CA ILE A 109 -0.28 28.84 -14.79
C ILE A 109 1.10 28.53 -15.37
N GLY A 110 1.24 27.41 -16.10
CA GLY A 110 2.52 27.01 -16.69
C GLY A 110 2.98 27.88 -17.87
N SER A 111 2.06 28.61 -18.51
CA SER A 111 2.38 29.45 -19.68
C SER A 111 2.61 30.91 -19.32
N PHE A 112 1.99 31.43 -18.25
CA PHE A 112 2.00 32.85 -17.91
C PHE A 112 2.37 33.09 -16.43
N ARG A 113 3.51 33.76 -16.20
CA ARG A 113 3.97 34.17 -14.86
C ARG A 113 2.94 35.00 -14.07
N SER A 114 2.10 35.78 -14.74
CA SER A 114 1.05 36.56 -14.07
C SER A 114 -0.06 35.67 -13.49
N TRP A 115 -0.40 34.57 -14.16
CA TRP A 115 -1.40 33.62 -13.68
C TRP A 115 -0.85 32.72 -12.58
N GLU A 116 0.42 32.33 -12.69
CA GLU A 116 1.17 31.65 -11.63
C GLU A 116 1.13 32.45 -10.33
N ALA A 117 1.59 33.70 -10.34
CA ALA A 117 1.63 34.55 -9.14
C ALA A 117 0.24 34.79 -8.49
N ALA A 118 -0.84 34.79 -9.28
CA ALA A 118 -2.20 35.01 -8.77
C ALA A 118 -2.84 33.75 -8.17
N ILE A 119 -2.60 32.58 -8.76
CA ILE A 119 -3.30 31.34 -8.42
C ILE A 119 -2.48 30.45 -7.48
N GLU A 120 -1.15 30.54 -7.51
CA GLU A 120 -0.25 29.74 -6.67
C GLU A 120 -0.56 29.83 -5.16
N PRO A 121 -0.82 31.01 -4.55
CA PRO A 121 -1.18 31.10 -3.13
C PRO A 121 -2.49 30.37 -2.80
N LEU A 122 -3.48 30.41 -3.70
CA LEU A 122 -4.77 29.74 -3.53
C LEU A 122 -4.60 28.22 -3.63
N VAL A 123 -3.80 27.76 -4.58
CA VAL A 123 -3.50 26.32 -4.76
C VAL A 123 -2.77 25.78 -3.55
N ASP A 124 -1.77 26.49 -3.03
CA ASP A 124 -1.06 26.07 -1.83
C ASP A 124 -2.00 26.01 -0.62
N PHE A 125 -2.85 27.01 -0.43
CA PHE A 125 -3.87 26.99 0.64
C PHE A 125 -4.79 25.76 0.55
N ILE A 126 -5.34 25.47 -0.63
CA ILE A 126 -6.22 24.31 -0.84
C ILE A 126 -5.46 23.00 -0.64
N ARG A 127 -4.20 22.91 -1.09
CA ARG A 127 -3.37 21.70 -0.96
C ARG A 127 -3.08 21.34 0.49
N TYR A 128 -3.01 22.33 1.38
CA TYR A 128 -2.82 22.10 2.82
C TYR A 128 -4.14 21.84 3.57
N MET A 129 -5.31 22.09 2.97
CA MET A 129 -6.58 21.77 3.60
C MET A 129 -6.91 20.28 3.51
N PRO A 130 -7.32 19.64 4.62
CA PRO A 130 -7.69 18.23 4.61
C PRO A 130 -9.05 18.03 3.90
N VAL A 131 -9.13 17.10 2.95
CA VAL A 131 -10.37 16.77 2.21
C VAL A 131 -11.52 16.41 3.15
N VAL A 132 -11.22 15.81 4.31
CA VAL A 132 -12.22 15.46 5.34
C VAL A 132 -12.96 16.66 5.93
N ALA A 133 -12.40 17.87 5.87
CA ALA A 133 -13.09 19.09 6.34
C ALA A 133 -14.35 19.41 5.52
N PHE A 134 -14.45 18.89 4.29
CA PHE A 134 -15.58 19.14 3.39
C PHE A 134 -16.71 18.10 3.51
N VAL A 135 -16.52 17.03 4.29
CA VAL A 135 -17.54 15.98 4.47
C VAL A 135 -18.85 16.54 5.06
N PRO A 136 -18.85 17.40 6.10
CA PRO A 136 -20.09 17.93 6.68
C PRO A 136 -20.88 18.83 5.71
N LEU A 137 -20.20 19.65 4.92
CA LEU A 137 -20.82 20.53 3.90
C LEU A 137 -21.54 19.75 2.79
N SER A 138 -21.12 18.50 2.55
CA SER A 138 -21.68 17.67 1.48
C SER A 138 -22.93 16.89 1.91
N ILE A 139 -23.23 16.83 3.22
CA ILE A 139 -24.36 16.10 3.79
C ILE A 139 -25.51 17.04 4.19
N LEU A 140 -25.24 18.33 4.37
CA LEU A 140 -26.23 19.37 4.70
C LEU A 140 -27.08 19.78 3.49
#